data_AF-A0A392RLX1-F1
#
_entry.id   AF-A0A392RLX1-F1
#
_cell.length_a   1.000
_cell.length_b   1.000
_cell.length_c   1.000
_cell.angle_alpha   90.00
_cell.angle_beta   90.00
_cell.angle_gamma   90.00
#
_symmetry.space_group_name_H-M   'P 1'
#
loop_
_entity.id
_entity.type
_entity.pdbx_description
1 polymer ?
#
loop_
_entity_poly.entity_id
_entity_poly.type
_entity_poly.pdbx_seq_one_letter_code
_entity_poly.pdbx_strand_id
1 'polypeptide(L)'
;AKLADVVKEREALLVRVKELEEKISGLEEKLKYAEVTLIGEEEKKADPAWVYTECSRAELITKVFEVEGSMLEAARSQFHNVVAQLRILNMELIVEGLDEDKE
;
A
#
# COMPACT_ATOMS: atom_id res chain seq x y z
N ALA A 1 16.23 60.23 -4.15
CA ALA A 1 16.74 59.09 -4.93
C ALA A 1 16.42 57.78 -4.23
N LYS A 2 17.15 57.38 -3.17
CA LYS A 2 17.01 56.07 -2.51
C LYS A 2 15.59 55.59 -2.16
N LEU A 3 14.73 56.47 -1.62
CA LEU A 3 13.36 56.07 -1.22
C LEU A 3 12.49 55.68 -2.44
N ALA A 4 12.63 56.38 -3.56
CA ALA A 4 11.87 56.08 -4.77
C ALA A 4 12.28 54.74 -5.40
N ASP A 5 13.57 54.40 -5.31
CA ASP A 5 14.10 53.15 -5.83
C ASP A 5 13.60 51.96 -5.00
N VAL A 6 13.59 52.08 -3.67
CA VAL A 6 13.05 51.05 -2.75
C VAL A 6 11.54 50.84 -2.95
N VAL A 7 10.77 51.90 -3.23
CA VAL A 7 9.33 51.78 -3.51
C VAL A 7 9.09 50.99 -4.81
N LYS A 8 9.86 51.27 -5.87
CA LYS A 8 9.76 50.52 -7.13
C LYS A 8 10.13 49.05 -6.96
N GLU A 9 11.18 48.76 -6.20
CA GLU A 9 11.60 47.39 -5.91
C GLU A 9 10.52 46.62 -5.13
N ARG A 10 9.92 47.25 -4.11
CA ARG A 10 8.80 46.68 -3.36
C ARG A 10 7.62 46.35 -4.27
N GLU A 11 7.25 47.26 -5.17
CA GLU A 11 6.15 47.05 -6.11
C GLU A 11 6.44 45.90 -7.08
N ALA A 12 7.66 45.81 -7.61
CA ALA A 12 8.08 44.70 -8.46
C ALA A 12 8.05 43.35 -7.71
N LEU A 13 8.50 43.33 -6.45
CA LEU A 13 8.43 42.13 -5.60
C LEU A 13 6.99 41.72 -5.29
N LEU A 14 6.10 42.67 -5.03
CA LEU A 14 4.68 42.39 -4.79
C LEU A 14 4.01 41.72 -6.01
N VAL A 15 4.33 42.18 -7.22
CA VAL A 15 3.85 41.53 -8.46
C VAL A 15 4.36 40.10 -8.54
N ARG A 16 5.67 39.89 -8.31
CA ARG A 16 6.28 38.56 -8.37
C ARG A 16 5.72 37.59 -7.33
N VAL A 17 5.43 38.08 -6.12
CA VAL A 17 4.81 37.27 -5.06
C VAL A 17 3.42 36.79 -5.51
N LYS A 18 2.59 37.68 -6.06
CA LYS A 18 1.27 37.29 -6.59
C LYS A 18 1.35 36.26 -7.71
N GLU A 19 2.26 36.45 -8.67
CA GLU A 19 2.49 35.48 -9.75
C GLU A 19 2.94 34.11 -9.22
N LEU A 20 3.74 34.08 -8.15
CA LEU A 20 4.17 32.83 -7.52
C LEU A 20 3.04 32.17 -6.73
N GLU A 21 2.23 32.94 -6.01
CA GLU A 21 1.04 32.43 -5.30
C GLU A 21 0.06 31.77 -6.29
N GLU A 22 -0.21 32.39 -7.43
CA GLU A 22 -1.04 31.82 -8.50
C GLU A 22 -0.44 30.53 -9.06
N LYS A 23 0.88 30.48 -9.28
CA LYS A 23 1.57 29.26 -9.73
C LYS A 23 1.51 28.14 -8.70
N ILE A 24 1.70 28.46 -7.42
CA ILE A 24 1.62 27.48 -6.33
C ILE A 24 0.21 26.89 -6.30
N SER A 25 -0.82 27.72 -6.29
CA SER A 25 -2.21 27.26 -6.33
C SER A 25 -2.49 26.34 -7.52
N GLY A 26 -2.01 26.71 -8.73
CA GLY A 26 -2.18 25.88 -9.91
C GLY A 26 -1.38 24.57 -9.89
N LEU A 27 -0.25 24.53 -9.18
CA LEU A 27 0.53 23.30 -8.98
C LEU A 27 -0.11 22.38 -7.95
N GLU A 28 -0.65 22.93 -6.86
CA GLU A 28 -1.38 22.18 -5.84
C GLU A 28 -2.61 21.47 -6.42
N GLU A 29 -3.37 22.15 -7.28
CA GLU A 29 -4.51 21.55 -7.99
C GLU A 29 -4.08 20.41 -8.93
N LYS A 30 -3.00 20.62 -9.69
CA LYS A 30 -2.44 19.58 -10.57
C LYS A 30 -1.94 18.38 -9.79
N LEU A 31 -1.28 18.61 -8.65
CA LEU A 31 -0.79 17.56 -7.77
C LEU A 31 -1.96 16.72 -7.24
N LYS A 32 -3.02 17.38 -6.77
CA LYS A 32 -4.23 16.69 -6.29
C LYS A 32 -4.86 15.81 -7.37
N TYR A 33 -4.96 16.30 -8.61
CA TYR A 33 -5.50 15.51 -9.72
C TYR A 33 -4.58 14.34 -10.10
N ALA A 34 -3.26 14.56 -10.11
CA ALA A 34 -2.28 13.52 -10.39
C ALA A 34 -2.30 12.43 -9.32
N GLU A 35 -2.40 12.79 -8.04
CA GLU A 35 -2.50 11.85 -6.92
C GLU A 35 -3.75 10.97 -7.05
N VAL A 36 -4.92 11.57 -7.29
CA VAL A 36 -6.18 10.82 -7.51
C VAL A 36 -6.08 9.89 -8.73
N THR A 37 -5.42 10.34 -9.80
CA THR A 37 -5.25 9.53 -11.02
C THR A 37 -4.31 8.35 -10.78
N LEU A 38 -3.17 8.58 -10.13
CA LEU A 38 -2.18 7.54 -9.81
C LEU A 38 -2.76 6.47 -8.88
N ILE A 39 -3.49 6.89 -7.84
CA ILE A 39 -4.17 5.97 -6.93
C ILE A 39 -5.17 5.10 -7.71
N GLY A 40 -5.98 5.70 -8.59
CA GLY A 40 -6.95 4.94 -9.39
C GLY A 40 -6.30 3.96 -10.37
N GLU A 41 -5.15 4.30 -10.96
CA GLU A 41 -4.41 3.39 -11.84
C GLU A 41 -3.78 2.22 -11.08
N GLU A 42 -3.16 2.47 -9.92
CA GLU A 42 -2.61 1.43 -9.07
C GLU A 42 -3.70 0.52 -8.50
N GLU A 43 -4.82 1.08 -8.05
CA GLU A 43 -5.97 0.32 -7.56
C GLU A 43 -6.56 -0.56 -8.66
N LYS A 44 -6.74 -0.05 -9.87
CA LYS A 44 -7.21 -0.84 -11.02
C LYS A 44 -6.26 -1.98 -11.39
N LYS A 45 -4.95 -1.81 -11.18
CA LYS A 45 -3.95 -2.86 -11.41
C LYS A 45 -4.01 -3.94 -10.33
N ALA A 46 -4.17 -3.54 -9.08
CA ALA A 46 -4.23 -4.45 -7.93
C ALA A 46 -5.58 -5.19 -7.85
N ASP A 47 -6.67 -4.51 -8.20
CA ASP A 47 -8.04 -5.02 -8.19
C ASP A 47 -8.78 -4.66 -9.49
N PRO A 48 -8.52 -5.39 -10.59
CA PRO A 48 -9.19 -5.15 -11.87
C PRO A 48 -10.71 -5.35 -11.82
N ALA A 49 -11.20 -6.11 -10.84
CA ALA A 49 -12.61 -6.43 -10.66
C ALA A 49 -13.32 -5.48 -9.68
N TRP A 50 -12.60 -4.53 -9.08
CA TRP A 50 -13.15 -3.52 -8.16
C TRP A 50 -13.86 -4.13 -6.93
N VAL A 51 -13.46 -5.34 -6.52
CA VAL A 51 -14.00 -6.08 -5.37
C VAL A 51 -13.78 -5.35 -4.04
N TYR A 52 -12.76 -4.49 -3.95
CA TYR A 52 -12.31 -3.85 -2.73
C TYR A 52 -12.62 -2.36 -2.64
N THR A 53 -13.19 -1.77 -3.69
CA THR A 53 -13.47 -0.33 -3.81
C THR A 53 -14.26 0.25 -2.62
N GLU A 54 -15.22 -0.51 -2.10
CA GLU A 54 -16.09 -0.08 -0.98
C GLU A 54 -15.66 -0.67 0.37
N CYS A 55 -14.59 -1.48 0.41
CA CYS A 55 -14.11 -2.05 1.65
C CYS A 55 -13.46 -0.97 2.52
N SER A 56 -13.90 -0.89 3.77
CA SER A 56 -13.18 -0.16 4.80
C SER A 56 -11.80 -0.77 5.05
N ARG A 57 -10.88 0.03 5.62
CA ARG A 57 -9.55 -0.44 6.02
C ARG A 57 -9.62 -1.67 6.93
N ALA A 58 -10.61 -1.73 7.83
CA ALA A 58 -10.78 -2.88 8.71
C ALA A 58 -11.18 -4.15 7.93
N GLU A 59 -12.10 -4.03 6.98
CA GLU A 59 -12.52 -5.17 6.13
C GLU A 59 -11.37 -5.68 5.27
N LEU A 60 -10.55 -4.78 4.70
CA LEU A 60 -9.36 -5.18 3.94
C LEU A 60 -8.37 -5.96 4.82
N ILE A 61 -8.12 -5.48 6.04
CA ILE A 61 -7.24 -6.16 7.00
C ILE A 61 -7.79 -7.55 7.32
N THR A 62 -9.10 -7.66 7.60
CA THR A 62 -9.74 -8.96 7.85
C THR A 62 -9.53 -9.93 6.69
N LYS A 63 -9.75 -9.48 5.44
CA LYS A 63 -9.56 -10.33 4.27
C LYS A 63 -8.11 -10.78 4.07
N VAL A 64 -7.13 -9.94 4.41
CA VAL A 64 -5.71 -10.33 4.40
C VAL A 64 -5.48 -11.48 5.39
N PHE A 65 -5.96 -11.34 6.63
CA PHE A 65 -5.82 -12.40 7.64
C PHE A 65 -6.55 -13.69 7.26
N GLU A 66 -7.71 -13.60 6.60
CA GLU A 66 -8.43 -14.77 6.09
C GLU A 66 -7.61 -15.53 5.04
N VAL A 67 -6.99 -14.81 4.10
CA VAL A 67 -6.13 -15.42 3.06
C VAL A 67 -4.87 -16.01 3.68
N GLU A 68 -4.21 -15.30 4.59
CA GLU A 68 -3.03 -15.79 5.30
C GLU A 68 -3.33 -17.05 6.12
N GLY A 69 -4.43 -17.04 6.87
CA GLY A 69 -4.88 -18.22 7.62
C GLY A 69 -5.18 -19.41 6.71
N SER A 70 -5.86 -19.20 5.59
CA SER A 70 -6.14 -20.25 4.61
C SER A 70 -4.86 -20.85 4.01
N MET A 71 -3.87 -20.02 3.70
CA MET A 71 -2.56 -20.48 3.22
C MET A 71 -1.81 -21.28 4.29
N LEU A 72 -1.86 -20.85 5.55
CA LEU A 72 -1.25 -21.56 6.67
C LEU A 72 -1.87 -22.95 6.87
N GLU A 73 -3.20 -23.03 6.89
CA GLU A 73 -3.91 -24.31 7.02
C GLU A 73 -3.66 -25.26 5.84
N ALA A 74 -3.57 -24.72 4.62
CA ALA A 74 -3.20 -25.49 3.44
C ALA A 74 -1.76 -26.04 3.56
N ALA A 75 -0.80 -25.21 3.99
CA ALA A 75 0.58 -25.63 4.19
C ALA A 75 0.70 -26.68 5.30
N ARG A 76 0.01 -26.48 6.43
CA ARG A 76 -0.08 -27.47 7.51
C ARG A 76 -0.62 -28.80 7.01
N SER A 77 -1.71 -28.77 6.25
CA SER A 77 -2.31 -29.99 5.69
C SER A 77 -1.38 -30.72 4.73
N GLN A 78 -0.66 -29.99 3.87
CA GLN A 78 0.33 -30.56 2.96
C GLN A 78 1.50 -31.20 3.72
N PHE A 79 1.99 -30.52 4.76
CA PHE A 79 3.05 -31.06 5.61
C PHE A 79 2.64 -32.39 6.25
N HIS A 80 1.45 -32.44 6.87
CA HIS A 80 0.91 -33.67 7.47
C HIS A 80 0.76 -34.79 6.44
N ASN A 81 0.30 -34.45 5.23
CA ASN A 81 0.16 -35.41 4.15
C ASN A 81 1.52 -36.01 3.75
N VAL A 82 2.56 -35.18 3.60
CA VAL A 82 3.92 -35.63 3.28
C VAL A 82 4.49 -36.50 4.41
N VAL A 83 4.31 -36.10 5.67
CA VAL A 83 4.75 -36.90 6.83
C VAL A 83 4.06 -38.27 6.84
N ALA A 84 2.75 -38.32 6.56
CA ALA A 84 2.01 -39.57 6.46
C ALA A 84 2.56 -40.48 5.34
N GLN A 85 2.82 -39.91 4.16
CA GLN A 85 3.44 -40.67 3.05
C GLN A 85 4.82 -41.20 3.42
N LEU A 86 5.66 -40.41 4.09
CA LEU A 86 6.99 -40.82 4.52
C LEU A 86 6.96 -41.92 5.58
N ARG A 87 6.01 -41.89 6.52
CA ARG A 87 5.82 -42.97 7.51
C ARG A 87 5.43 -44.29 6.87
N ILE A 88 4.65 -44.25 5.78
CA ILE A 88 4.31 -45.45 5.02
C ILE A 88 5.57 -46.04 4.35
N LEU A 89 6.42 -45.17 3.79
CA LEU A 89 7.64 -45.60 3.11
C LEU A 89 8.75 -46.02 4.08
N ASN A 90 8.83 -45.38 5.25
CA ASN A 90 9.84 -45.60 6.27
C ASN A 90 9.19 -45.64 7.67
N MET A 91 8.97 -46.85 8.19
CA MET A 91 8.30 -47.06 9.49
C MET A 91 9.12 -46.58 10.71
N GLU A 92 10.42 -46.37 10.58
CA GLU A 92 11.30 -45.88 11.65
C GLU A 92 11.48 -44.35 11.65
N LEU A 93 10.70 -43.62 10.85
CA LEU A 93 10.78 -42.17 10.77
C LEU A 93 10.44 -41.52 12.12
N ILE A 94 11.43 -40.85 12.73
CA ILE A 94 11.23 -40.02 13.92
C ILE A 94 10.56 -38.72 13.51
N VAL A 95 9.42 -38.44 14.13
CA VAL A 95 8.52 -37.33 13.82
C VAL A 95 8.13 -36.54 15.06
N GLU A 96 8.76 -36.85 16.20
CA GLU A 96 8.62 -36.09 17.44
C GLU A 96 9.06 -34.64 17.23
N GLY A 97 8.26 -33.69 17.73
CA GLY A 97 8.49 -32.25 17.59
C GLY A 97 8.11 -31.65 16.22
N LEU A 98 7.63 -32.45 15.25
CA LEU A 98 7.18 -31.92 13.95
C LEU A 98 5.75 -31.34 13.97
N ASP A 99 4.93 -31.70 14.96
CA ASP A 99 3.57 -31.17 15.18
C ASP A 99 3.54 -30.13 16.31
N GLU A 100 4.72 -29.74 16.82
CA GLU A 100 4.81 -28.64 17.78
C GLU A 100 4.76 -27.32 17.01
N ASP A 101 3.56 -26.74 16.93
CA ASP A 101 3.38 -25.35 16.55
C ASP A 101 4.19 -24.50 17.54
N LYS A 102 5.30 -23.89 17.07
CA LYS A 102 6.05 -22.92 17.88
C LYS A 102 5.26 -21.61 17.90
N GLU A 103 4.46 -21.45 18.95
CA GLU A 103 3.89 -20.16 19.36
C GLU A 103 5.00 -19.09 19.56
#